data_AF-A0A744KCE1-F1
#
_entry.id   AF-A0A744KCE1-F1
#
_cell.length_a   1.000
_cell.length_b   1.000
_cell.length_c   1.000
_cell.angle_alpha   90.00
_cell.angle_beta   90.00
_cell.angle_gamma   90.00
#
_symmetry.space_group_name_H-M   'P 1'
#
loop_
_entity.id
_entity.type
_entity.pdbx_description
1 polymer ?
#
loop_
_entity_poly.entity_id
_entity_poly.type
_entity_poly.pdbx_seq_one_letter_code
_entity_poly.pdbx_strand_id
1 'polypeptide(L)' 'MKREELERLYSISAQLKKGLEHISTGRVETGKAWIEEAGGALNILLRLVESENTRGRLDNE' A
#
# COMPACT_ATOMS: atom_id res chain seq x y z
N MET A 1 -8.19 5.70 9.72
CA MET A 1 -6.91 6.02 9.06
C MET A 1 -6.63 7.50 9.21
N LYS A 2 -5.42 7.85 9.62
CA LYS A 2 -4.91 9.22 9.70
C LYS A 2 -4.59 9.76 8.30
N ARG A 3 -4.44 11.08 8.18
CA ARG A 3 -4.12 11.74 6.91
C ARG A 3 -2.86 11.16 6.24
N GLU A 4 -1.79 10.94 7.00
CA GLU A 4 -0.54 10.38 6.49
C GLU A 4 -0.71 8.96 5.93
N GLU A 5 -1.57 8.15 6.54
CA GLU A 5 -1.87 6.79 6.08
C GLU A 5 -2.66 6.81 4.77
N LEU A 6 -3.58 7.77 4.61
CA LEU A 6 -4.32 7.98 3.38
C LEU A 6 -3.41 8.48 2.25
N GLU A 7 -2.48 9.40 2.54
CA GLU A 7 -1.48 9.86 1.57
C GLU A 7 -0.56 8.72 1.12
N ARG A 8 -0.15 7.84 2.05
CA ARG A 8 0.61 6.62 1.72
C ARG A 8 -0.20 5.66 0.85
N LEU A 9 -1.47 5.42 1.19
CA LEU A 9 -2.35 4.56 0.40
C LEU A 9 -2.56 5.11 -1.02
N TYR A 10 -2.70 6.44 -1.16
CA TYR A 10 -2.78 7.09 -2.46
C TYR A 10 -1.51 6.85 -3.28
N SER A 11 -0.33 7.03 -2.68
CA SER A 11 0.95 6.75 -3.35
C SER A 11 1.06 5.28 -3.82
N ILE A 12 0.69 4.33 -2.95
CA ILE A 12 0.64 2.89 -3.28
C ILE A 12 -0.29 2.63 -4.47
N SER A 13 -1.48 3.26 -4.48
CA SER A 13 -2.43 3.10 -5.58
C SER A 13 -1.88 3.62 -6.92
N ALA A 14 -1.09 4.70 -6.89
CA ALA A 14 -0.43 5.25 -8.07
C ALA A 14 0.67 4.30 -8.60
N GLN A 15 1.43 3.67 -7.70
CA GLN A 15 2.44 2.66 -8.06
C GLN A 15 1.78 1.43 -8.70
N LEU A 16 0.68 0.93 -8.11
CA LEU A 16 -0.10 -0.19 -8.68
C LEU A 16 -0.61 0.15 -10.08
N LYS A 17 -1.22 1.32 -10.26
CA LYS A 17 -1.69 1.80 -11.56
C LYS A 17 -0.57 1.81 -12.59
N LYS A 18 0.59 2.38 -12.23
CA LYS A 18 1.76 2.43 -13.11
C LYS A 18 2.26 1.03 -13.48
N GLY A 19 2.28 0.10 -12.52
CA GLY A 19 2.64 -1.30 -12.76
C GLY A 19 1.71 -1.97 -13.78
N LEU A 20 0.40 -1.78 -13.62
CA LEU A 20 -0.62 -2.29 -14.56
C LEU A 20 -0.47 -1.66 -15.96
N GLU A 21 -0.19 -0.35 -16.05
CA GLU A 21 0.11 0.32 -17.32
C GLU A 21 1.34 -0.29 -18.01
N HIS A 22 2.41 -0.56 -17.26
CA HIS A 22 3.60 -1.24 -17.80
C HIS A 22 3.27 -2.64 -18.33
N ILE A 23 2.50 -3.43 -17.61
CA ILE A 23 2.05 -4.77 -18.07
C ILE A 23 1.22 -4.62 -19.36
N SER A 24 0.26 -3.70 -19.39
CA SER A 24 -0.61 -3.49 -20.55
C SER A 24 0.16 -3.06 -21.82
N THR A 25 1.32 -2.41 -21.65
CA THR A 25 2.20 -1.97 -22.75
C THR A 25 3.27 -3.02 -23.12
N GLY A 26 3.16 -4.25 -22.61
CA GLY A 26 4.09 -5.35 -22.91
C GLY A 26 5.37 -5.35 -22.07
N ARG A 27 5.57 -4.37 -21.17
CA ARG A 27 6.70 -4.30 -20.23
C ARG A 27 6.37 -5.06 -18.95
N VAL A 28 6.12 -6.36 -19.08
CA VAL A 28 5.60 -7.23 -18.01
C VAL A 28 6.51 -7.25 -16.79
N GLU A 29 7.81 -7.48 -16.95
CA GLU A 29 8.75 -7.59 -15.82
C GLU A 29 8.90 -6.27 -15.07
N THR A 30 8.95 -5.14 -15.79
CA THR A 30 8.91 -3.82 -15.16
C THR A 30 7.60 -3.64 -14.37
N GLY A 31 6.46 -3.97 -14.97
CA GLY A 31 5.18 -3.80 -14.30
C GLY A 31 5.00 -4.70 -13.07
N LYS A 32 5.51 -5.94 -13.10
CA LYS A 32 5.57 -6.82 -11.93
C LYS A 32 6.37 -6.21 -10.79
N ALA A 33 7.56 -5.66 -11.07
CA ALA A 33 8.39 -5.03 -10.05
C ALA A 33 7.66 -3.87 -9.33
N TRP A 34 6.93 -3.03 -10.08
CA TRP A 34 6.11 -1.96 -9.51
C TRP A 34 4.97 -2.51 -8.63
N ILE A 35 4.31 -3.59 -9.05
CA ILE A 35 3.22 -4.21 -8.28
C ILE A 35 3.75 -4.86 -7.01
N GLU A 36 4.88 -5.55 -7.06
CA GLU A 36 5.51 -6.18 -5.89
C GLU A 36 5.94 -5.13 -4.86
N GLU A 37 6.57 -4.04 -5.29
CA GLU A 37 6.95 -2.93 -4.42
C GLU A 37 5.72 -2.32 -3.73
N ALA A 38 4.67 -2.02 -4.51
CA ALA A 38 3.43 -1.45 -3.99
C ALA A 38 2.70 -2.42 -3.03
N GLY A 39 2.71 -3.72 -3.33
CA GLY A 39 2.16 -4.76 -2.46
C GLY A 39 2.91 -4.87 -1.13
N GLY A 40 4.25 -4.76 -1.15
CA GLY A 40 5.07 -4.68 0.06
C GLY A 40 4.74 -3.46 0.91
N ALA A 41 4.64 -2.29 0.29
CA ALA A 41 4.27 -1.05 0.98
C ALA A 41 2.85 -1.10 1.58
N LEU A 42 1.90 -1.71 0.87
CA LEU A 42 0.52 -1.91 1.36
C LEU A 42 0.50 -2.81 2.59
N ASN A 43 1.22 -3.93 2.57
CA ASN A 43 1.29 -4.85 3.71
C ASN A 43 1.86 -4.16 4.96
N ILE A 44 2.85 -3.29 4.80
CA ILE A 44 3.40 -2.50 5.92
C ILE A 44 2.35 -1.53 6.46
N LEU A 45 1.66 -0.80 5.58
CA LEU A 45 0.62 0.15 5.98
C LEU A 45 -0.53 -0.53 6.74
N LEU A 46 -0.99 -1.69 6.25
CA LEU A 46 -2.05 -2.47 6.90
C LEU A 46 -1.65 -2.91 8.31
N ARG A 47 -0.42 -3.41 8.49
CA ARG A 47 0.09 -3.80 9.82
C ARG A 47 0.17 -2.63 10.79
N LEU A 48 0.54 -1.44 10.31
CA LEU A 48 0.56 -0.22 11.14
C LEU A 48 -0.85 0.13 11.60
N VAL A 49 -1.81 0.19 10.68
CA VAL A 49 -3.21 0.49 11.00
C VAL A 49 -3.80 -0.55 11.97
N GLU A 50 -3.51 -1.84 11.77
CA GLU A 50 -3.94 -2.90 12.70
C GLU A 50 -3.33 -2.75 14.09
N SER A 51 -2.04 -2.42 14.18
CA SER A 51 -1.36 -2.19 15.46
C SER A 51 -1.94 -0.98 16.20
N GLU A 52 -2.20 0.12 15.50
CA GLU A 52 -2.82 1.31 16.10
C GLU A 52 -4.25 1.02 16.58
N ASN A 53 -5.06 0.32 15.79
CA ASN A 53 -6.41 -0.07 16.18
C ASN A 53 -6.41 -1.01 17.40
N THR A 54 -5.46 -1.94 17.47
CA THR A 54 -5.32 -2.86 18.62
C THR A 54 -4.94 -2.11 19.89
N ARG A 55 -4.00 -1.16 19.80
CA ARG A 55 -3.60 -0.31 20.94
C ARG A 55 -4.75 0.58 21.41
N GLY A 56 -5.44 1.26 20.48
CA GLY A 56 -6.59 2.10 20.82
C GLY A 56 -7.75 1.34 21.48
N ARG A 57 -7.86 0.02 21.28
CA ARG A 57 -8.84 -0.83 21.98
C ARG A 57 -8.42 -1.13 23.42
N LEU A 58 -7.14 -1.39 23.67
CA LEU A 58 -6.61 -1.63 25.02
C LEU A 58 -6.61 -0.37 25.90
N ASP A 59 -6.43 0.81 25.30
CA ASP A 59 -6.46 2.09 26.04
C ASP A 59 -7.89 2.53 26.45
N ASN A 60 -8.93 1.88 25.93
CA ASN A 60 -10.35 2.16 26.22
C ASN A 60 -11.00 1.14 27.18
N GLU A 61 -10.26 0.12 27.63
CA GLU A 61 -10.66 -0.84 28.66
C GLU A 61 -10.03 -0.48 30.02
#